data_AF-A0A815KL28-F1
#
_entry.id   AF-A0A815KL28-F1
#
_cell.length_a   1.000
_cell.length_b   1.000
_cell.length_c   1.000
_cell.angle_alpha   90.00
_cell.angle_beta   90.00
_cell.angle_gamma   90.00
#
_symmetry.space_group_name_H-M   'P 1'
#
loop_
_entity.id
_entity.type
_entity.pdbx_description
1 polymer ?
#
loop_
_entity_poly.entity_id
_entity_poly.type
_entity_poly.pdbx_seq_one_letter_code
_entity_poly.pdbx_strand_id
1 'polypeptide(L)'
;MSLTRTALERARFATSSRLVASLINEGLVQANADSPYTAVVNCIDDSGIEYKLFLSLVSPVSVGNLQSLDPADIVPFHIYDENGNEFLCPVTIADRFWKGCTIDLKQQLMSSVRNQEWIYNHLPAKTPSLLSSAIEWEQYIIEGHPTHPMHRTGIPFDGFESVLLAPSIKFISIPRSDMAINGNWESIMKEYLPSTMSPDTIVLPVHELQVAKVLSLMPSATLYSNFERKALAQASLRSILPMPASDLPGYHLKMALTILTTGAWRTISCFSVYNGPRITPLAKFIAPDCLVIIGEIASIGSNSLDETNSKHIACIVREDPEVLMPDESIIVVQCLIEKTPDGSMSLVRAIFHLDTEEKCVDFLRKYAELACAAFLPPMLKHGFCFEAHGQNTLARFDQHTGQLIGFAIRDFGGVRIHREQFESTTPFKLDVLPDSCIVTDDIMEVYTKVFHCFIQGQMNRLVRALDLHYSHKGWTIVRQAVEKHVSISSPAGRLWFKETVPYKAFLKMKLEHKYRDYIYSEVPNLLLLTENDKICYSF
;
A
#
# COMPACT_ATOMS: atom_id res chain seq x y z
N MET A 1 -10.48 -12.76 15.09
CA MET A 1 -10.39 -14.08 14.41
C MET A 1 -10.52 -15.14 15.48
N SER A 2 -11.30 -16.21 15.28
CA SER A 2 -11.35 -17.26 16.30
C SER A 2 -9.97 -17.89 16.45
N LEU A 3 -9.35 -17.74 17.63
CA LEU A 3 -8.06 -18.36 17.98
C LEU A 3 -8.14 -19.91 17.99
N THR A 4 -9.34 -20.48 17.82
CA THR A 4 -9.56 -21.93 17.75
C THR A 4 -9.11 -22.57 16.44
N ARG A 5 -8.87 -21.78 15.39
CA ARG A 5 -8.37 -22.26 14.08
C ARG A 5 -6.86 -22.14 14.01
N THR A 6 -6.24 -23.06 13.28
CA THR A 6 -4.78 -23.06 13.04
C THR A 6 -4.34 -21.80 12.27
N ALA A 7 -3.07 -21.43 12.39
CA ALA A 7 -2.50 -20.34 11.59
C ALA A 7 -2.65 -20.58 10.08
N LEU A 8 -2.50 -21.82 9.62
CA LEU A 8 -2.69 -22.20 8.22
C LEU A 8 -4.12 -21.94 7.74
N GLU A 9 -5.13 -22.37 8.50
CA GLU A 9 -6.54 -22.14 8.14
C GLU A 9 -6.86 -20.65 8.07
N ARG A 10 -6.37 -19.87 9.04
CA ARG A 10 -6.50 -18.40 9.04
C ARG A 10 -5.85 -17.79 7.80
N ALA A 11 -4.64 -18.22 7.44
CA ALA A 11 -3.90 -17.70 6.30
C ALA A 11 -4.54 -18.06 4.95
N ARG A 12 -5.05 -19.30 4.84
CA ARG A 12 -5.84 -19.77 3.72
C ARG A 12 -7.11 -18.94 3.55
N PHE A 13 -7.89 -18.77 4.61
CA PHE A 13 -9.09 -17.93 4.57
C PHE A 13 -8.77 -16.48 4.17
N ALA A 14 -7.76 -15.86 4.78
CA ALA A 14 -7.38 -14.48 4.48
C ALA A 14 -7.03 -14.28 2.99
N THR A 15 -6.36 -15.24 2.37
CA THR A 15 -6.01 -15.20 0.94
C THR A 15 -7.23 -15.50 0.06
N SER A 16 -8.04 -16.50 0.44
CA SER A 16 -9.22 -16.94 -0.30
C SER A 16 -10.36 -15.92 -0.30
N SER A 17 -10.63 -15.25 0.82
CA SER A 17 -11.65 -14.19 0.87
C SER A 17 -11.30 -13.04 -0.06
N ARG A 18 -10.03 -12.62 -0.08
CA ARG A 18 -9.51 -11.61 -1.01
C ARG A 18 -9.60 -12.05 -2.46
N LEU A 19 -9.26 -13.32 -2.75
CA LEU A 19 -9.39 -13.89 -4.10
C LEU A 19 -10.84 -13.87 -4.58
N VAL A 20 -11.76 -14.42 -3.81
CA VAL A 20 -13.18 -14.51 -4.18
C VAL A 20 -13.78 -13.12 -4.39
N ALA A 21 -13.55 -12.20 -3.45
CA ALA A 21 -13.97 -10.81 -3.58
C ALA A 21 -13.40 -10.15 -4.85
N SER A 22 -12.11 -10.36 -5.16
CA SER A 22 -11.50 -9.81 -6.37
C SER A 22 -12.10 -10.41 -7.65
N LEU A 23 -12.39 -11.71 -7.68
CA LEU A 23 -13.03 -12.35 -8.82
C LEU A 23 -14.42 -11.73 -9.09
N ILE A 24 -15.20 -11.47 -8.03
CA ILE A 24 -16.52 -10.82 -8.12
C ILE A 24 -16.37 -9.37 -8.59
N ASN A 25 -15.58 -8.57 -7.88
CA ASN A 25 -15.42 -7.13 -8.12
C ASN A 25 -14.83 -6.83 -9.50
N GLU A 26 -14.03 -7.76 -10.04
CA GLU A 26 -13.48 -7.63 -11.37
C GLU A 26 -14.37 -8.27 -12.45
N GLY A 27 -15.51 -8.86 -12.11
CA GLY A 27 -16.42 -9.50 -13.07
C GLY A 27 -15.80 -10.70 -13.78
N LEU A 28 -14.86 -11.38 -13.13
CA LEU A 28 -14.23 -12.61 -13.63
C LEU A 28 -15.10 -13.84 -13.36
N VAL A 29 -16.05 -13.73 -12.44
CA VAL A 29 -17.06 -14.74 -12.09
C VAL A 29 -18.43 -14.07 -11.93
N GLN A 30 -19.49 -14.86 -12.02
CA GLN A 30 -20.85 -14.39 -11.71
C GLN A 30 -21.18 -14.73 -10.25
N ALA A 31 -21.69 -13.76 -9.51
CA ALA A 31 -22.15 -13.98 -8.13
C ALA A 31 -23.56 -13.44 -7.94
N ASN A 32 -24.39 -14.20 -7.22
CA ASN A 32 -25.74 -13.80 -6.86
C ASN A 32 -25.94 -13.98 -5.35
N ALA A 33 -26.67 -13.09 -4.72
CA ALA A 33 -27.17 -13.27 -3.37
C ALA A 33 -28.53 -13.98 -3.42
N ASP A 34 -28.57 -15.25 -3.01
CA ASP A 34 -29.82 -16.04 -2.93
C ASP A 34 -30.67 -15.62 -1.72
N SER A 35 -30.00 -15.16 -0.65
CA SER A 35 -30.61 -14.60 0.54
C SER A 35 -29.79 -13.41 1.03
N PRO A 36 -30.32 -12.56 1.94
CA PRO A 36 -29.59 -11.40 2.43
C PRO A 36 -28.20 -11.74 2.99
N TYR A 37 -28.01 -12.92 3.58
CA TYR A 37 -26.75 -13.32 4.23
C TYR A 37 -25.99 -14.41 3.48
N THR A 38 -26.38 -14.71 2.24
CA THR A 38 -25.77 -15.79 1.46
C THR A 38 -25.55 -15.36 0.03
N ALA A 39 -24.29 -15.43 -0.40
CA ALA A 39 -23.91 -15.27 -1.80
C ALA A 39 -23.46 -16.60 -2.41
N VAL A 40 -23.75 -16.79 -3.68
CA VAL A 40 -23.38 -17.95 -4.48
C VAL A 40 -22.57 -17.46 -5.68
N VAL A 41 -21.32 -17.91 -5.76
CA VAL A 41 -20.45 -17.68 -6.90
C VAL A 41 -20.54 -18.88 -7.82
N ASN A 42 -20.88 -18.63 -9.08
CA ASN A 42 -21.06 -19.65 -10.11
C ASN A 42 -19.91 -19.56 -11.12
N CYS A 43 -19.36 -20.72 -11.48
CA CYS A 43 -18.39 -20.86 -12.55
C CYS A 43 -18.77 -22.08 -13.39
N ILE A 44 -18.63 -21.98 -14.70
CA ILE A 44 -18.77 -23.11 -15.63
C ILE A 44 -17.41 -23.37 -16.21
N ASP A 45 -16.85 -24.57 -16.04
CA ASP A 45 -15.54 -24.95 -16.56
C ASP A 45 -15.53 -25.17 -18.10
N ASP A 46 -14.38 -25.55 -18.68
CA ASP A 46 -14.25 -25.74 -20.14
C ASP A 46 -14.96 -27.00 -20.65
N SER A 47 -15.30 -27.92 -19.75
CA SER A 47 -16.10 -29.10 -20.04
C SER A 47 -17.61 -28.86 -19.93
N GLY A 48 -18.01 -27.67 -19.47
CA GLY A 48 -19.41 -27.29 -19.25
C GLY A 48 -19.96 -27.71 -17.88
N ILE A 49 -19.10 -28.16 -16.96
CA ILE A 49 -19.50 -28.50 -15.59
C ILE A 49 -19.67 -27.21 -14.79
N GLU A 50 -20.82 -27.07 -14.15
CA GLU A 50 -21.11 -25.94 -13.26
C GLU A 50 -20.62 -26.25 -11.84
N TYR A 51 -19.89 -25.30 -11.26
CA TYR A 51 -19.45 -25.33 -9.88
C TYR A 51 -20.07 -24.15 -9.11
N LYS A 52 -20.47 -24.41 -7.86
CA LYS A 52 -21.02 -23.40 -6.96
C LYS A 52 -20.18 -23.26 -5.70
N LEU A 53 -19.91 -22.01 -5.34
CA LEU A 53 -19.24 -21.64 -4.10
C LEU A 53 -20.18 -20.77 -3.26
N PHE A 54 -20.48 -21.21 -2.05
CA PHE A 54 -21.39 -20.54 -1.12
C PHE A 54 -20.60 -19.71 -0.10
N LEU A 55 -21.01 -18.46 0.08
CA LEU A 55 -20.41 -17.51 1.01
C LEU A 55 -21.46 -17.10 2.04
N SER A 56 -21.16 -17.24 3.34
CA SER A 56 -21.96 -16.55 4.36
C SER A 56 -21.46 -15.13 4.55
N LEU A 57 -22.38 -14.17 4.66
CA LEU A 57 -22.07 -12.75 4.77
C LEU A 57 -22.32 -12.21 6.18
N VAL A 58 -21.46 -11.29 6.61
CA VAL A 58 -21.55 -10.64 7.93
C VAL A 58 -22.72 -9.66 8.00
N SER A 59 -23.15 -9.13 6.85
CA SER A 59 -24.23 -8.15 6.76
C SER A 59 -25.11 -8.38 5.54
N PRO A 60 -26.37 -7.91 5.60
CA PRO A 60 -27.35 -8.22 4.59
C PRO A 60 -27.07 -7.48 3.29
N VAL A 61 -27.08 -8.19 2.16
CA VAL A 61 -27.02 -7.63 0.81
C VAL A 61 -28.38 -7.76 0.10
N SER A 62 -28.56 -7.03 -1.00
CA SER A 62 -29.75 -7.18 -1.83
C SER A 62 -29.73 -8.52 -2.55
N VAL A 63 -30.85 -9.24 -2.49
CA VAL A 63 -31.05 -10.48 -3.25
C VAL A 63 -30.98 -10.17 -4.75
N GLY A 64 -30.25 -11.00 -5.50
CA GLY A 64 -29.99 -10.82 -6.93
C GLY A 64 -28.50 -10.70 -7.23
N ASN A 65 -28.15 -10.01 -8.33
CA ASN A 65 -26.77 -9.91 -8.78
C ASN A 65 -25.87 -9.17 -7.76
N LEU A 66 -24.83 -9.84 -7.30
CA LEU A 66 -23.83 -9.27 -6.39
C LEU A 66 -22.67 -8.71 -7.21
N GLN A 67 -22.65 -7.39 -7.40
CA GLN A 67 -21.64 -6.71 -8.21
C GLN A 67 -20.33 -6.42 -7.47
N SER A 68 -20.38 -6.37 -6.14
CA SER A 68 -19.23 -6.02 -5.31
C SER A 68 -19.27 -6.67 -3.94
N LEU A 69 -18.11 -7.00 -3.42
CA LEU A 69 -17.91 -7.58 -2.10
C LEU A 69 -16.55 -7.17 -1.53
N ASP A 70 -16.53 -6.69 -0.29
CA ASP A 70 -15.32 -6.58 0.51
C ASP A 70 -14.97 -7.95 1.12
N PRO A 71 -13.69 -8.39 1.08
CA PRO A 71 -13.25 -9.63 1.72
C PRO A 71 -13.65 -9.77 3.20
N ALA A 72 -13.74 -8.67 3.94
CA ALA A 72 -14.09 -8.63 5.35
C ALA A 72 -15.58 -8.82 5.64
N ASP A 73 -16.44 -8.79 4.61
CA ASP A 73 -17.87 -9.11 4.76
C ASP A 73 -18.18 -10.59 4.57
N ILE A 74 -17.19 -11.41 4.21
CA ILE A 74 -17.31 -12.86 4.26
C ILE A 74 -17.12 -13.30 5.70
N VAL A 75 -18.10 -14.03 6.25
CA VAL A 75 -18.01 -14.59 7.60
C VAL A 75 -16.75 -15.47 7.67
N PRO A 76 -15.90 -15.33 8.71
CA PRO A 76 -14.66 -16.08 8.83
C PRO A 76 -14.85 -17.58 8.64
N PHE A 77 -14.11 -18.16 7.68
CA PHE A 77 -14.14 -19.59 7.32
C PHE A 77 -15.42 -20.09 6.64
N HIS A 78 -16.37 -19.21 6.33
CA HIS A 78 -17.64 -19.58 5.71
C HIS A 78 -17.60 -19.45 4.19
N ILE A 79 -16.74 -20.25 3.58
CA ILE A 79 -16.66 -20.45 2.12
C ILE A 79 -16.84 -21.94 1.90
N TYR A 80 -17.90 -22.36 1.23
CA TYR A 80 -18.30 -23.76 1.12
C TYR A 80 -18.55 -24.20 -0.32
N ASP A 81 -18.30 -25.48 -0.60
CA ASP A 81 -18.78 -26.11 -1.84
C ASP A 81 -20.26 -26.53 -1.74
N GLU A 82 -20.79 -27.07 -2.84
CA GLU A 82 -22.16 -27.60 -2.94
C GLU A 82 -22.49 -28.74 -1.98
N ASN A 83 -21.48 -29.42 -1.44
CA ASN A 83 -21.65 -30.49 -0.46
C ASN A 83 -21.54 -29.98 0.99
N GLY A 84 -21.35 -28.68 1.19
CA GLY A 84 -21.17 -28.06 2.51
C GLY A 84 -19.76 -28.21 3.08
N ASN A 85 -18.77 -28.64 2.30
CA ASN A 85 -17.39 -28.73 2.77
C ASN A 85 -16.72 -27.36 2.76
N GLU A 86 -15.95 -27.05 3.81
CA GLU A 86 -15.14 -25.83 3.86
C GLU A 86 -14.12 -25.80 2.71
N PHE A 87 -14.16 -24.72 1.94
CA PHE A 87 -13.41 -24.56 0.71
C PHE A 87 -12.45 -23.37 0.81
N LEU A 88 -11.43 -23.52 1.65
CA LEU A 88 -10.54 -22.42 2.06
C LEU A 88 -9.25 -22.30 1.24
N CYS A 89 -8.93 -23.26 0.36
CA CYS A 89 -7.68 -23.24 -0.39
C CYS A 89 -7.76 -22.30 -1.60
N PRO A 90 -6.96 -21.20 -1.66
CA PRO A 90 -7.08 -20.22 -2.74
C PRO A 90 -6.70 -20.80 -4.11
N VAL A 91 -5.75 -21.73 -4.16
CA VAL A 91 -5.39 -22.40 -5.43
C VAL A 91 -6.53 -23.28 -5.93
N THR A 92 -7.19 -24.02 -5.04
CA THR A 92 -8.32 -24.87 -5.44
C THR A 92 -9.52 -24.04 -5.87
N ILE A 93 -9.76 -22.88 -5.22
CA ILE A 93 -10.72 -21.87 -5.69
C ILE A 93 -10.34 -21.40 -7.08
N ALA A 94 -9.09 -20.97 -7.28
CA ALA A 94 -8.65 -20.46 -8.57
C ALA A 94 -8.75 -21.53 -9.68
N ASP A 95 -8.41 -22.79 -9.40
CA ASP A 95 -8.48 -23.90 -10.35
C ASP A 95 -9.90 -24.21 -10.82
N ARG A 96 -10.87 -24.20 -9.90
CA ARG A 96 -12.27 -24.58 -10.21
C ARG A 96 -13.12 -23.39 -10.67
N PHE A 97 -12.89 -22.23 -10.08
CA PHE A 97 -13.77 -21.07 -10.22
C PHE A 97 -13.17 -19.95 -11.06
N TRP A 98 -11.93 -20.08 -11.55
CA TRP A 98 -11.32 -19.07 -12.41
C TRP A 98 -10.46 -19.65 -13.54
N LYS A 99 -11.05 -19.70 -14.74
CA LYS A 99 -10.41 -20.21 -15.97
C LYS A 99 -9.09 -19.53 -16.37
N GLY A 100 -8.79 -18.33 -15.85
CA GLY A 100 -7.58 -17.58 -16.18
C GLY A 100 -6.38 -17.84 -15.28
N CYS A 101 -6.49 -18.71 -14.27
CA CYS A 101 -5.44 -18.85 -13.27
C CYS A 101 -4.17 -19.53 -13.81
N THR A 102 -3.09 -18.75 -13.96
CA THR A 102 -1.77 -19.25 -14.42
C THR A 102 -0.97 -19.93 -13.31
N ILE A 103 0.04 -20.72 -13.69
CA ILE A 103 0.97 -21.37 -12.73
C ILE A 103 1.68 -20.33 -11.85
N ASP A 104 2.16 -19.22 -12.44
CA ASP A 104 2.79 -18.09 -11.72
C ASP A 104 1.86 -17.55 -10.62
N LEU A 105 0.57 -17.40 -10.94
CA LEU A 105 -0.37 -16.87 -9.99
C LEU A 105 -0.69 -17.83 -8.85
N LYS A 106 -0.81 -19.13 -9.13
CA LYS A 106 -0.96 -20.16 -8.09
C LYS A 106 0.23 -20.15 -7.13
N GLN A 107 1.45 -19.96 -7.64
CA GLN A 107 2.64 -19.83 -6.82
C GLN A 107 2.58 -18.59 -5.93
N GLN A 108 2.15 -17.44 -6.46
CA GLN A 108 2.02 -16.21 -5.66
C GLN A 108 0.93 -16.30 -4.59
N LEU A 109 -0.21 -16.92 -4.90
CA LEU A 109 -1.28 -17.18 -3.92
C LEU A 109 -0.78 -18.09 -2.79
N MET A 110 -0.07 -19.17 -3.10
CA MET A 110 0.50 -20.06 -2.08
C MET A 110 1.62 -19.39 -1.28
N SER A 111 2.47 -18.59 -1.91
CA SER A 111 3.47 -17.78 -1.22
C SER A 111 2.78 -16.83 -0.22
N SER A 112 1.67 -16.20 -0.60
CA SER A 112 0.88 -15.35 0.31
C SER A 112 0.34 -16.14 1.50
N VAL A 113 -0.16 -17.36 1.30
CA VAL A 113 -0.62 -18.24 2.40
C VAL A 113 0.51 -18.58 3.36
N ARG A 114 1.66 -19.05 2.85
CA ARG A 114 2.81 -19.44 3.69
C ARG A 114 3.35 -18.27 4.51
N ASN A 115 3.46 -17.11 3.87
CA ASN A 115 3.96 -15.91 4.53
C ASN A 115 2.98 -15.38 5.58
N GLN A 116 1.68 -15.40 5.29
CA GLN A 116 0.66 -15.01 6.27
C GLN A 116 0.58 -16.01 7.44
N GLU A 117 0.72 -17.31 7.17
CA GLU A 117 0.80 -18.35 8.21
C GLU A 117 1.99 -18.10 9.13
N TRP A 118 3.16 -17.79 8.57
CA TRP A 118 4.34 -17.45 9.36
C TRP A 118 4.05 -16.24 10.27
N ILE A 119 3.46 -15.16 9.74
CA ILE A 119 3.11 -13.97 10.54
C ILE A 119 2.14 -14.33 11.68
N TYR A 120 1.12 -15.15 11.42
CA TYR A 120 0.17 -15.57 12.45
C TYR A 120 0.78 -16.45 13.56
N ASN A 121 1.89 -17.12 13.27
CA ASN A 121 2.67 -17.86 14.27
C ASN A 121 3.69 -16.98 15.02
N HIS A 122 3.96 -15.77 14.51
CA HIS A 122 4.94 -14.83 15.05
C HIS A 122 4.33 -13.44 15.27
N LEU A 123 3.09 -13.40 15.75
CA LEU A 123 2.41 -12.14 16.02
C LEU A 123 3.20 -11.29 17.02
N PRO A 124 3.26 -9.96 16.85
CA PRO A 124 3.87 -9.08 17.82
C PRO A 124 3.25 -9.29 19.21
N ALA A 125 4.10 -9.41 20.23
CA ALA A 125 3.65 -9.69 21.60
C ALA A 125 2.97 -8.48 22.27
N LYS A 126 3.22 -7.26 21.77
CA LYS A 126 2.71 -6.01 22.35
C LYS A 126 2.03 -5.19 21.28
N THR A 127 0.87 -4.65 21.62
CA THR A 127 0.22 -3.61 20.84
C THR A 127 1.03 -2.31 20.95
N PRO A 128 1.36 -1.64 19.83
CA PRO A 128 2.02 -0.35 19.86
C PRO A 128 1.16 0.73 20.53
N SER A 129 1.82 1.77 21.04
CA SER A 129 1.18 2.91 21.72
C SER A 129 1.53 4.22 21.02
N LEU A 130 0.96 5.35 21.46
CA LEU A 130 1.34 6.67 20.95
C LEU A 130 2.82 7.00 21.18
N LEU A 131 3.48 6.36 22.15
CA LEU A 131 4.91 6.53 22.41
C LEU A 131 5.80 5.56 21.61
N SER A 132 5.20 4.63 20.86
CA SER A 132 5.95 3.73 20.00
C SER A 132 6.45 4.46 18.75
N SER A 133 7.66 4.11 18.34
CA SER A 133 8.27 4.60 17.10
C SER A 133 7.44 4.22 15.87
N ALA A 134 7.58 4.98 14.79
CA ALA A 134 6.95 4.72 13.51
C ALA A 134 7.32 3.34 12.96
N ILE A 135 8.54 2.86 13.23
CA ILE A 135 8.98 1.53 12.81
C ILE A 135 8.31 0.41 13.62
N GLU A 136 8.08 0.60 14.93
CA GLU A 136 7.32 -0.35 15.75
C GLU A 136 5.87 -0.46 15.29
N TRP A 137 5.23 0.67 14.97
CA TRP A 137 3.92 0.69 14.32
C TRP A 137 3.93 -0.10 13.02
N GLU A 138 4.90 0.19 12.15
CA GLU A 138 4.95 -0.39 10.81
C GLU A 138 5.25 -1.89 10.82
N GLN A 139 6.07 -2.37 11.77
CA GLN A 139 6.32 -3.81 11.97
C GLN A 139 5.14 -4.55 12.63
N TYR A 140 4.14 -3.83 13.13
CA TYR A 140 2.89 -4.43 13.60
C TYR A 140 1.90 -4.75 12.46
N ILE A 141 2.16 -4.35 11.21
CA ILE A 141 1.25 -4.66 10.09
C ILE A 141 1.16 -6.18 9.89
N ILE A 142 -0.03 -6.77 10.13
CA ILE A 142 -0.30 -8.22 10.13
C ILE A 142 -1.03 -8.67 8.87
N GLU A 143 -2.05 -7.96 8.42
CA GLU A 143 -2.93 -8.39 7.32
C GLU A 143 -2.45 -7.96 5.92
N GLY A 144 -1.52 -7.01 5.83
CA GLY A 144 -1.02 -6.50 4.55
C GLY A 144 -2.09 -5.75 3.76
N HIS A 145 -2.12 -5.91 2.43
CA HIS A 145 -3.10 -5.22 1.59
C HIS A 145 -4.53 -5.77 1.84
N PRO A 146 -5.53 -4.92 2.10
CA PRO A 146 -6.86 -5.36 2.53
C PRO A 146 -7.63 -6.16 1.47
N THR A 147 -7.49 -5.80 0.19
CA THR A 147 -8.27 -6.42 -0.90
C THR A 147 -7.46 -7.27 -1.88
N HIS A 148 -6.13 -7.23 -1.86
CA HIS A 148 -5.31 -7.86 -2.90
C HIS A 148 -5.09 -9.34 -2.60
N PRO A 149 -5.42 -10.29 -3.50
CA PRO A 149 -5.29 -11.73 -3.20
C PRO A 149 -3.86 -12.15 -2.86
N MET A 150 -2.87 -11.53 -3.50
CA MET A 150 -1.43 -11.74 -3.24
C MET A 150 -0.88 -10.79 -2.16
N HIS A 151 -1.65 -10.53 -1.10
CA HIS A 151 -1.37 -9.50 -0.08
C HIS A 151 -0.05 -9.70 0.67
N ARG A 152 0.44 -10.93 0.78
CA ARG A 152 1.70 -11.30 1.46
C ARG A 152 2.67 -12.13 0.61
N THR A 153 2.54 -12.12 -0.71
CA THR A 153 3.53 -12.79 -1.57
C THR A 153 4.95 -12.26 -1.27
N GLY A 154 5.94 -13.17 -1.26
CA GLY A 154 7.34 -12.86 -0.92
C GLY A 154 8.34 -13.73 -1.67
N ILE A 155 8.10 -14.03 -2.94
CA ILE A 155 8.94 -14.92 -3.76
C ILE A 155 10.32 -14.27 -4.00
N PRO A 156 11.44 -15.01 -3.90
CA PRO A 156 11.53 -16.48 -3.80
C PRO A 156 11.55 -17.06 -2.38
N PHE A 157 11.32 -16.25 -1.35
CA PHE A 157 11.39 -16.68 0.04
C PHE A 157 10.07 -17.37 0.46
N ASP A 158 10.21 -18.41 1.27
CA ASP A 158 9.10 -19.10 1.93
C ASP A 158 9.11 -18.75 3.43
N GLY A 159 8.15 -17.93 3.85
CA GLY A 159 8.09 -17.34 5.19
C GLY A 159 8.74 -15.95 5.24
N PHE A 160 8.23 -15.08 6.12
CA PHE A 160 8.94 -13.85 6.46
C PHE A 160 10.09 -14.20 7.40
N GLU A 161 11.23 -14.60 6.86
CA GLU A 161 12.42 -14.83 7.68
C GLU A 161 12.80 -13.56 8.48
N SER A 162 13.43 -13.73 9.64
CA SER A 162 13.86 -12.61 10.48
C SER A 162 14.72 -11.59 9.72
N VAL A 163 15.48 -12.06 8.74
CA VAL A 163 16.31 -11.24 7.84
C VAL A 163 15.50 -10.23 7.03
N LEU A 164 14.22 -10.47 6.76
CA LEU A 164 13.37 -9.52 6.03
C LEU A 164 12.84 -8.39 6.91
N LEU A 165 12.75 -8.60 8.23
CA LEU A 165 12.26 -7.61 9.20
C LEU A 165 13.41 -6.86 9.89
N ALA A 166 14.56 -7.51 10.08
CA ALA A 166 15.74 -6.92 10.70
C ALA A 166 17.02 -7.26 9.87
N PRO A 167 17.13 -6.75 8.63
CA PRO A 167 18.27 -7.04 7.77
C PRO A 167 19.55 -6.35 8.23
N SER A 168 20.65 -6.82 7.67
CA SER A 168 21.93 -6.12 7.63
C SER A 168 22.07 -5.35 6.31
N ILE A 169 22.56 -4.11 6.41
CA ILE A 169 23.02 -3.28 5.31
C ILE A 169 24.45 -3.67 5.00
N LYS A 170 24.68 -4.10 3.77
CA LYS A 170 26.02 -4.31 3.22
C LYS A 170 26.36 -3.13 2.33
N PHE A 171 27.65 -2.85 2.17
CA PHE A 171 28.12 -1.72 1.37
C PHE A 171 28.97 -2.27 0.23
N ILE A 172 28.72 -1.81 -0.99
CA ILE A 172 29.44 -2.24 -2.19
C ILE A 172 30.14 -1.03 -2.81
N SER A 173 31.43 -1.16 -3.09
CA SER A 173 32.21 -0.19 -3.86
C SER A 173 32.02 -0.45 -5.34
N ILE A 174 31.65 0.59 -6.09
CA ILE A 174 31.37 0.53 -7.53
C ILE A 174 32.14 1.68 -8.22
N PRO A 175 32.66 1.51 -9.44
CA PRO A 175 33.20 2.63 -10.20
C PRO A 175 32.18 3.75 -10.36
N ARG A 176 32.58 4.99 -10.09
CA ARG A 176 31.70 6.15 -10.21
C ARG A 176 31.11 6.30 -11.61
N SER A 177 31.89 5.94 -12.64
CA SER A 177 31.48 5.99 -14.05
C SER A 177 30.26 5.14 -14.38
N ASP A 178 29.90 4.18 -13.54
CA ASP A 178 28.84 3.20 -13.80
C ASP A 178 27.52 3.57 -13.10
N MET A 179 27.51 4.70 -12.38
CA MET A 179 26.42 5.10 -11.49
C MET A 179 25.89 6.49 -11.83
N ALA A 180 24.58 6.62 -11.86
CA ALA A 180 23.86 7.89 -11.85
C ALA A 180 23.60 8.31 -10.41
N ILE A 181 24.13 9.47 -10.01
CA ILE A 181 24.07 9.99 -8.65
C ILE A 181 23.24 11.27 -8.66
N ASN A 182 22.29 11.40 -7.73
CA ASN A 182 21.44 12.58 -7.60
C ASN A 182 21.39 13.07 -6.14
N GLY A 183 21.25 14.38 -5.97
CA GLY A 183 21.26 15.03 -4.65
C GLY A 183 22.61 14.92 -3.94
N ASN A 184 22.63 15.18 -2.64
CA ASN A 184 23.86 15.22 -1.82
C ASN A 184 24.31 13.82 -1.35
N TRP A 185 24.22 12.82 -2.23
CA TRP A 185 24.45 11.40 -1.90
C TRP A 185 25.76 11.14 -1.15
N GLU A 186 26.87 11.69 -1.63
CA GLU A 186 28.20 11.45 -1.05
C GLU A 186 28.37 12.02 0.34
N SER A 187 27.83 13.22 0.58
CA SER A 187 27.85 13.84 1.90
C SER A 187 27.13 12.96 2.90
N ILE A 188 25.92 12.50 2.53
CA ILE A 188 25.09 11.66 3.39
C ILE A 188 25.79 10.31 3.64
N MET A 189 26.25 9.62 2.59
CA MET A 189 26.89 8.30 2.74
C MET A 189 28.20 8.33 3.52
N LYS A 190 28.94 9.43 3.49
CA LYS A 190 30.15 9.59 4.30
C LYS A 190 29.87 9.45 5.80
N GLU A 191 28.71 9.89 6.27
CA GLU A 191 28.32 9.80 7.68
C GLU A 191 27.99 8.37 8.12
N TYR A 192 27.61 7.52 7.16
CA TYR A 192 27.48 6.10 7.42
C TYR A 192 28.90 5.47 7.40
N LEU A 193 29.76 5.73 6.43
CA LEU A 193 30.94 4.89 6.24
C LEU A 193 32.06 5.08 7.29
N PRO A 194 32.76 4.00 7.70
CA PRO A 194 33.85 4.05 8.67
C PRO A 194 35.12 4.73 8.13
N SER A 195 35.27 4.88 6.81
CA SER A 195 36.47 5.49 6.21
C SER A 195 36.14 6.25 4.93
N THR A 196 37.04 7.16 4.55
CA THR A 196 36.89 7.97 3.34
C THR A 196 37.03 7.15 2.07
N MET A 197 36.20 7.44 1.08
CA MET A 197 36.18 6.76 -0.21
C MET A 197 37.24 7.33 -1.18
N SER A 198 37.67 6.50 -2.13
CA SER A 198 38.45 6.95 -3.28
C SER A 198 37.58 7.86 -4.17
N PRO A 199 38.14 8.91 -4.82
CA PRO A 199 37.39 9.74 -5.77
C PRO A 199 36.74 8.94 -6.92
N ASP A 200 37.40 7.87 -7.35
CA ASP A 200 36.99 7.04 -8.50
C ASP A 200 35.89 6.02 -8.17
N THR A 201 35.62 5.80 -6.88
CA THR A 201 34.61 4.85 -6.43
C THR A 201 33.46 5.54 -5.73
N ILE A 202 32.29 4.93 -5.85
CA ILE A 202 31.09 5.30 -5.10
C ILE A 202 30.61 4.09 -4.31
N VAL A 203 30.05 4.32 -3.12
CA VAL A 203 29.52 3.25 -2.28
C VAL A 203 28.00 3.19 -2.40
N LEU A 204 27.50 1.98 -2.66
CA LEU A 204 26.09 1.63 -2.70
C LEU A 204 25.75 0.79 -1.45
N PRO A 205 24.88 1.27 -0.56
CA PRO A 205 24.26 0.42 0.45
C PRO A 205 23.27 -0.53 -0.23
N VAL A 206 23.34 -1.80 0.15
CA VAL A 206 22.50 -2.86 -0.38
C VAL A 206 21.95 -3.72 0.74
N HIS A 207 20.73 -4.24 0.52
CA HIS A 207 20.17 -5.27 1.37
C HIS A 207 21.08 -6.52 1.34
N GLU A 208 21.28 -7.22 2.45
CA GLU A 208 22.17 -8.40 2.48
C GLU A 208 21.79 -9.47 1.44
N LEU A 209 20.49 -9.73 1.29
CA LEU A 209 19.94 -10.64 0.27
C LEU A 209 20.16 -10.17 -1.18
N GLN A 210 20.51 -8.90 -1.40
CA GLN A 210 20.71 -8.32 -2.73
C GLN A 210 22.18 -8.35 -3.18
N VAL A 211 23.13 -8.59 -2.26
CA VAL A 211 24.58 -8.55 -2.53
C VAL A 211 24.98 -9.43 -3.71
N ALA A 212 24.60 -10.72 -3.68
CA ALA A 212 24.99 -11.68 -4.71
C ALA A 212 24.50 -11.26 -6.10
N LYS A 213 23.28 -10.70 -6.18
CA LYS A 213 22.71 -10.22 -7.44
C LYS A 213 23.46 -9.00 -7.96
N VAL A 214 23.84 -8.06 -7.11
CA VAL A 214 24.61 -6.87 -7.52
C VAL A 214 25.99 -7.29 -8.04
N LEU A 215 26.72 -8.12 -7.28
CA LEU A 215 28.04 -8.60 -7.70
C LEU A 215 28.00 -9.42 -8.99
N SER A 216 26.92 -10.17 -9.25
CA SER A 216 26.76 -10.88 -10.53
C SER A 216 26.50 -9.96 -11.72
N LEU A 217 25.89 -8.79 -11.49
CA LEU A 217 25.53 -7.85 -12.54
C LEU A 217 26.61 -6.79 -12.78
N MET A 218 27.45 -6.52 -11.77
CA MET A 218 28.57 -5.58 -11.86
C MET A 218 29.87 -6.28 -11.43
N PRO A 219 30.61 -6.90 -12.36
CA PRO A 219 31.87 -7.56 -12.05
C PRO A 219 32.97 -6.63 -11.51
N SER A 220 32.87 -5.32 -11.80
CA SER A 220 33.74 -4.28 -11.26
C SER A 220 33.42 -3.91 -9.80
N ALA A 221 32.27 -4.34 -9.29
CA ALA A 221 31.84 -4.05 -7.93
C ALA A 221 32.51 -4.99 -6.92
N THR A 222 32.86 -4.45 -5.76
CA THR A 222 33.50 -5.21 -4.67
C THR A 222 32.86 -4.87 -3.34
N LEU A 223 32.83 -5.82 -2.41
CA LEU A 223 32.32 -5.56 -1.07
C LEU A 223 33.20 -4.49 -0.39
N TYR A 224 32.58 -3.41 0.08
CA TYR A 224 33.26 -2.36 0.82
C TYR A 224 33.59 -2.88 2.22
N SER A 225 34.80 -3.43 2.38
CA SER A 225 35.27 -4.08 3.61
C SER A 225 34.32 -5.19 4.11
N ASN A 226 34.54 -5.75 5.30
CA ASN A 226 33.56 -6.61 5.97
C ASN A 226 32.59 -5.81 6.85
N PHE A 227 32.42 -4.53 6.56
CA PHE A 227 31.59 -3.63 7.33
C PHE A 227 30.11 -3.84 6.99
N GLU A 228 29.28 -3.93 8.04
CA GLU A 228 27.83 -4.00 7.93
C GLU A 228 27.17 -3.09 8.96
N ARG A 229 25.91 -2.76 8.71
CA ARG A 229 25.05 -2.12 9.71
C ARG A 229 23.80 -2.94 9.93
N LYS A 230 23.34 -3.04 11.17
CA LYS A 230 22.00 -3.58 11.43
C LYS A 230 20.96 -2.55 11.04
N ALA A 231 19.78 -3.02 10.69
CA ALA A 231 18.66 -2.17 10.31
C ALA A 231 17.33 -2.84 10.68
N LEU A 232 16.28 -2.03 10.71
CA LEU A 232 14.90 -2.49 10.80
C LEU A 232 14.20 -2.19 9.48
N ALA A 233 13.47 -3.15 8.95
CA ALA A 233 12.73 -2.99 7.71
C ALA A 233 11.30 -2.51 7.98
N GLN A 234 10.87 -1.57 7.13
CA GLN A 234 9.49 -1.11 7.01
C GLN A 234 8.62 -2.15 6.29
N ALA A 235 7.31 -1.90 6.14
CA ALA A 235 6.36 -2.84 5.55
C ALA A 235 6.69 -3.20 4.09
N SER A 236 7.47 -2.37 3.41
CA SER A 236 7.97 -2.64 2.05
C SER A 236 9.15 -3.61 1.99
N LEU A 237 9.71 -4.02 3.15
CA LEU A 237 10.89 -4.87 3.36
C LEU A 237 12.24 -4.30 2.91
N ARG A 238 12.20 -3.33 2.01
CA ARG A 238 13.37 -2.75 1.36
C ARG A 238 13.62 -1.29 1.68
N SER A 239 12.66 -0.65 2.34
CA SER A 239 12.87 0.64 2.99
C SER A 239 13.25 0.34 4.42
N ILE A 240 14.43 0.75 4.82
CA ILE A 240 15.04 0.34 6.08
C ILE A 240 15.47 1.55 6.90
N LEU A 241 15.40 1.42 8.22
CA LEU A 241 15.96 2.34 9.20
C LEU A 241 17.29 1.75 9.69
N PRO A 242 18.44 2.36 9.34
CA PRO A 242 19.74 1.97 9.87
C PRO A 242 19.82 2.10 11.40
N MET A 243 20.49 1.15 12.07
CA MET A 243 20.58 1.08 13.52
C MET A 243 22.05 1.08 14.03
N PRO A 244 22.31 1.61 15.25
CA PRO A 244 21.37 2.34 16.11
C PRO A 244 21.07 3.74 15.53
N ALA A 245 19.80 4.14 15.56
CA ALA A 245 19.36 5.41 14.96
C ALA A 245 19.97 6.65 15.64
N SER A 246 20.29 6.58 16.95
CA SER A 246 20.90 7.67 17.73
C SER A 246 22.26 8.13 17.21
N ASP A 247 22.97 7.26 16.50
CA ASP A 247 24.36 7.48 16.09
C ASP A 247 24.46 7.90 14.62
N LEU A 248 23.31 8.11 13.95
CA LEU A 248 23.20 8.24 12.51
C LEU A 248 22.39 9.49 12.14
N PRO A 249 22.57 10.02 10.91
CA PRO A 249 22.01 11.32 10.51
C PRO A 249 20.50 11.35 10.23
N GLY A 250 19.74 10.34 10.65
CA GLY A 250 18.27 10.37 10.56
C GLY A 250 17.71 10.20 9.14
N TYR A 251 18.13 9.15 8.44
CA TYR A 251 17.57 8.80 7.12
C TYR A 251 17.20 7.34 7.00
N HIS A 252 16.14 7.09 6.24
CA HIS A 252 15.78 5.77 5.76
C HIS A 252 16.43 5.49 4.41
N LEU A 253 16.79 4.24 4.16
CA LEU A 253 17.34 3.79 2.88
C LEU A 253 16.33 2.87 2.18
N LYS A 254 15.84 3.29 1.01
CA LYS A 254 15.00 2.47 0.12
C LYS A 254 15.89 1.82 -0.92
N MET A 255 16.17 0.53 -0.73
CA MET A 255 17.13 -0.23 -1.54
C MET A 255 16.43 -1.11 -2.58
N ALA A 256 17.09 -1.43 -3.69
CA ALA A 256 16.59 -2.49 -4.57
C ALA A 256 16.62 -3.85 -3.84
N LEU A 257 15.57 -4.64 -3.99
CA LEU A 257 15.49 -6.00 -3.44
C LEU A 257 14.77 -6.91 -4.44
N THR A 258 15.40 -8.03 -4.79
CA THR A 258 14.86 -9.02 -5.74
C THR A 258 13.85 -9.93 -5.04
N ILE A 259 12.73 -9.33 -4.65
CA ILE A 259 11.58 -10.01 -4.06
C ILE A 259 10.31 -9.55 -4.77
N LEU A 260 9.43 -10.49 -5.10
CA LEU A 260 8.12 -10.23 -5.68
C LEU A 260 7.10 -10.15 -4.53
N THR A 261 6.48 -8.99 -4.35
CA THR A 261 5.41 -8.81 -3.35
C THR A 261 4.23 -8.07 -3.96
N THR A 262 3.00 -8.50 -3.64
CA THR A 262 1.77 -7.86 -4.13
C THR A 262 1.79 -7.61 -5.66
N GLY A 263 2.25 -8.60 -6.43
CA GLY A 263 2.28 -8.56 -7.89
C GLY A 263 3.42 -7.76 -8.53
N ALA A 264 4.33 -7.13 -7.77
CA ALA A 264 5.44 -6.35 -8.30
C ALA A 264 6.79 -6.65 -7.65
N TRP A 265 7.85 -6.66 -8.46
CA TRP A 265 9.22 -6.79 -7.99
C TRP A 265 9.63 -5.54 -7.20
N ARG A 266 10.31 -5.71 -6.07
CA ARG A 266 10.79 -4.60 -5.22
C ARG A 266 12.14 -4.05 -5.70
N THR A 267 12.27 -3.90 -7.01
CA THR A 267 13.37 -3.19 -7.69
C THR A 267 13.09 -1.69 -7.77
N ILE A 268 14.07 -0.87 -8.12
CA ILE A 268 13.93 0.59 -8.23
C ILE A 268 14.23 1.02 -9.67
N SER A 269 13.29 1.65 -10.35
CA SER A 269 13.49 2.10 -11.73
C SER A 269 14.47 3.27 -11.81
N CYS A 270 15.12 3.44 -12.97
CA CYS A 270 15.89 4.64 -13.29
C CYS A 270 15.02 5.92 -13.13
N PHE A 271 13.74 5.85 -13.49
CA PHE A 271 12.76 6.91 -13.22
C PHE A 271 12.67 7.24 -11.73
N SER A 272 12.48 6.25 -10.85
CA SER A 272 12.41 6.50 -9.40
C SER A 272 13.73 7.07 -8.84
N VAL A 273 14.88 6.59 -9.33
CA VAL A 273 16.19 7.15 -8.98
C VAL A 273 16.23 8.63 -9.37
N TYR A 274 15.81 8.98 -10.59
CA TYR A 274 15.86 10.36 -11.08
C TYR A 274 14.88 11.30 -10.37
N ASN A 275 13.66 10.82 -10.09
CA ASN A 275 12.54 11.63 -9.65
C ASN A 275 12.68 12.15 -8.22
N GLY A 276 13.13 11.31 -7.27
CA GLY A 276 13.06 11.63 -5.83
C GLY A 276 13.55 13.05 -5.47
N PRO A 277 14.83 13.38 -5.76
CA PRO A 277 15.40 14.69 -5.40
C PRO A 277 14.76 15.87 -6.14
N ARG A 278 14.16 15.65 -7.32
CA ARG A 278 13.52 16.68 -8.15
C ARG A 278 12.08 16.93 -7.77
N ILE A 279 11.34 15.88 -7.39
CA ILE A 279 9.94 15.99 -6.98
C ILE A 279 9.83 16.47 -5.54
N THR A 280 10.79 16.15 -4.66
CA THR A 280 10.78 16.61 -3.25
C THR A 280 10.51 18.11 -3.08
N PRO A 281 11.26 19.05 -3.71
CA PRO A 281 11.00 20.48 -3.55
C PRO A 281 9.64 20.91 -4.12
N LEU A 282 9.19 20.30 -5.22
CA LEU A 282 7.89 20.57 -5.82
C LEU A 282 6.76 20.17 -4.87
N ALA A 283 6.85 18.96 -4.30
CA ALA A 283 5.90 18.45 -3.33
C ALA A 283 5.87 19.32 -2.07
N LYS A 284 7.04 19.74 -1.55
CA LYS A 284 7.13 20.64 -0.39
C LYS A 284 6.49 22.00 -0.66
N PHE A 285 6.57 22.53 -1.88
CA PHE A 285 5.97 23.82 -2.25
C PHE A 285 4.43 23.80 -2.28
N ILE A 286 3.84 22.72 -2.78
CA ILE A 286 2.37 22.60 -2.93
C ILE A 286 1.67 22.04 -1.69
N ALA A 287 2.43 21.58 -0.70
CA ALA A 287 1.90 20.97 0.50
C ALA A 287 1.17 22.02 1.36
N PRO A 288 -0.08 21.78 1.78
CA PRO A 288 -0.73 22.62 2.77
C PRO A 288 -0.09 22.43 4.16
N ASP A 289 -0.34 23.37 5.09
CA ASP A 289 0.27 23.37 6.43
C ASP A 289 0.03 22.07 7.24
N CYS A 290 -1.10 21.39 7.01
CA CYS A 290 -1.42 20.12 7.67
C CYS A 290 -0.77 18.89 7.02
N LEU A 291 0.05 19.06 5.97
CA LEU A 291 0.73 17.98 5.26
C LEU A 291 2.25 18.17 5.26
N VAL A 292 2.96 17.25 5.92
CA VAL A 292 4.44 17.20 5.87
C VAL A 292 4.89 16.25 4.74
N ILE A 293 5.84 16.70 3.94
CA ILE A 293 6.44 15.88 2.88
C ILE A 293 7.72 15.23 3.40
N ILE A 294 7.72 13.90 3.46
CA ILE A 294 8.90 13.10 3.75
C ILE A 294 9.67 12.91 2.43
N GLY A 295 10.69 13.74 2.23
CA GLY A 295 11.42 13.87 0.98
C GLY A 295 12.33 12.68 0.66
N GLU A 296 12.50 12.41 -0.63
CA GLU A 296 13.49 11.50 -1.18
C GLU A 296 14.65 12.37 -1.69
N ILE A 297 15.59 12.72 -0.82
CA ILE A 297 16.52 13.85 -1.02
C ILE A 297 17.79 13.51 -1.80
N ALA A 298 18.14 12.23 -1.88
CA ALA A 298 19.29 11.75 -2.64
C ALA A 298 19.01 10.35 -3.18
N SER A 299 19.67 9.98 -4.27
CA SER A 299 19.52 8.67 -4.86
C SER A 299 20.74 8.29 -5.68
N ILE A 300 20.91 6.99 -5.85
CA ILE A 300 21.92 6.42 -6.72
C ILE A 300 21.33 5.22 -7.46
N GLY A 301 21.73 5.02 -8.71
CA GLY A 301 21.36 3.86 -9.49
C GLY A 301 22.36 3.58 -10.61
N SER A 302 22.34 2.38 -11.17
CA SER A 302 23.16 2.10 -12.37
C SER A 302 22.78 3.06 -13.51
N ASN A 303 23.78 3.59 -14.22
CA ASN A 303 23.57 4.40 -15.41
C ASN A 303 23.49 3.58 -16.71
N SER A 304 23.50 2.25 -16.60
CA SER A 304 23.36 1.35 -17.74
C SER A 304 22.03 1.57 -18.46
N LEU A 305 22.06 1.49 -19.80
CA LEU A 305 20.86 1.51 -20.64
C LEU A 305 20.03 0.21 -20.52
N ASP A 306 20.58 -0.85 -19.93
CA ASP A 306 19.83 -2.06 -19.62
C ASP A 306 18.88 -1.82 -18.43
N GLU A 307 17.66 -1.39 -18.75
CA GLU A 307 16.58 -1.19 -17.81
C GLU A 307 16.17 -2.45 -17.03
N THR A 308 16.50 -3.66 -17.50
CA THR A 308 16.12 -4.89 -16.80
C THR A 308 17.03 -5.11 -15.60
N ASN A 309 18.34 -4.99 -15.82
CA ASN A 309 19.34 -5.24 -14.78
C ASN A 309 19.60 -4.02 -13.88
N SER A 310 19.56 -2.80 -14.44
CA SER A 310 19.82 -1.57 -13.67
C SER A 310 18.91 -1.42 -12.44
N LYS A 311 17.67 -1.91 -12.52
CA LYS A 311 16.68 -1.78 -11.43
C LYS A 311 17.01 -2.58 -10.18
N HIS A 312 17.94 -3.53 -10.29
CA HIS A 312 18.46 -4.31 -9.17
C HIS A 312 19.61 -3.59 -8.43
N ILE A 313 20.07 -2.44 -8.93
CA ILE A 313 21.27 -1.73 -8.48
C ILE A 313 20.93 -0.26 -8.26
N ALA A 314 20.25 0.01 -7.15
CA ALA A 314 19.80 1.35 -6.81
C ALA A 314 19.48 1.48 -5.32
N CYS A 315 19.59 2.71 -4.82
CA CYS A 315 19.16 3.09 -3.48
C CYS A 315 18.67 4.56 -3.50
N ILE A 316 17.65 4.84 -2.68
CA ILE A 316 17.09 6.17 -2.45
C ILE A 316 17.20 6.49 -0.96
N VAL A 317 17.71 7.68 -0.64
CA VAL A 317 17.72 8.23 0.71
C VAL A 317 16.42 9.00 0.95
N ARG A 318 15.74 8.70 2.04
CA ARG A 318 14.51 9.36 2.46
C ARG A 318 14.68 9.96 3.85
N GLU A 319 14.13 11.14 4.07
CA GLU A 319 14.07 11.79 5.38
C GLU A 319 13.38 10.88 6.42
N ASP A 320 13.85 10.88 7.66
CA ASP A 320 13.21 10.17 8.76
C ASP A 320 12.06 11.01 9.34
N PRO A 321 10.81 10.49 9.38
CA PRO A 321 9.69 11.21 9.97
C PRO A 321 9.91 11.60 11.44
N GLU A 322 10.61 10.81 12.24
CA GLU A 322 10.83 11.10 13.66
C GLU A 322 11.86 12.22 13.86
N VAL A 323 12.77 12.42 12.89
CA VAL A 323 13.67 13.57 12.90
C VAL A 323 12.99 14.83 12.38
N LEU A 324 12.08 14.69 11.41
CA LEU A 324 11.30 15.82 10.89
C LEU A 324 10.27 16.34 11.91
N MET A 325 9.75 15.46 12.78
CA MET A 325 8.65 15.73 13.70
C MET A 325 8.92 15.06 15.08
N PRO A 326 9.93 15.52 15.84
CA PRO A 326 10.42 14.83 17.04
C PRO A 326 9.45 14.82 18.23
N ASP A 327 8.52 15.78 18.30
CA ASP A 327 7.56 15.93 19.39
C ASP A 327 6.15 15.38 19.02
N GLU A 328 6.06 14.63 17.93
CA GLU A 328 4.79 14.10 17.40
C GLU A 328 4.79 12.57 17.37
N SER A 329 3.64 11.97 17.66
CA SER A 329 3.40 10.54 17.45
C SER A 329 3.08 10.30 15.98
N ILE A 330 3.95 9.58 15.28
CA ILE A 330 3.82 9.29 13.84
C ILE A 330 3.35 7.86 13.63
N ILE A 331 2.15 7.70 13.06
CA ILE A 331 1.54 6.38 12.82
C ILE A 331 1.27 6.19 11.35
N VAL A 332 1.87 5.17 10.72
CA VAL A 332 1.50 4.77 9.36
C VAL A 332 0.02 4.36 9.35
N VAL A 333 -0.80 5.01 8.51
CA VAL A 333 -2.27 4.87 8.55
C VAL A 333 -2.72 3.42 8.35
N GLN A 334 -1.99 2.62 7.57
CA GLN A 334 -2.25 1.19 7.42
C GLN A 334 -2.27 0.44 8.76
N CYS A 335 -1.51 0.88 9.75
CA CYS A 335 -1.48 0.23 11.06
C CYS A 335 -2.76 0.49 11.86
N LEU A 336 -3.39 1.66 11.68
CA LEU A 336 -4.61 2.03 12.41
C LEU A 336 -5.77 1.06 12.15
N ILE A 337 -5.79 0.42 10.97
CA ILE A 337 -6.83 -0.52 10.55
C ILE A 337 -6.53 -1.98 10.94
N GLU A 338 -5.33 -2.27 11.43
CA GLU A 338 -4.98 -3.59 11.96
C GLU A 338 -5.79 -3.88 13.23
N LYS A 339 -5.76 -5.13 13.69
CA LYS A 339 -6.47 -5.55 14.90
C LYS A 339 -5.53 -5.74 16.07
N THR A 340 -6.10 -5.66 17.27
CA THR A 340 -5.44 -6.09 18.51
C THR A 340 -5.04 -7.58 18.41
N PRO A 341 -4.07 -8.06 19.21
CA PRO A 341 -3.57 -9.44 19.10
C PRO A 341 -4.66 -10.52 19.31
N ASP A 342 -5.67 -10.24 20.12
CA ASP A 342 -6.86 -11.09 20.32
C ASP A 342 -7.87 -10.99 19.15
N GLY A 343 -7.67 -10.04 18.25
CA GLY A 343 -8.49 -9.79 17.07
C GLY A 343 -9.87 -9.24 17.37
N SER A 344 -10.09 -8.68 18.57
CA SER A 344 -11.40 -8.22 19.06
C SER A 344 -11.79 -6.83 18.54
N MET A 345 -10.81 -5.94 18.35
CA MET A 345 -11.04 -4.58 17.88
C MET A 345 -9.92 -4.08 16.97
N SER A 346 -10.21 -3.04 16.18
CA SER A 346 -9.20 -2.33 15.42
C SER A 346 -8.29 -1.52 16.33
N LEU A 347 -7.05 -1.31 15.91
CA LEU A 347 -6.07 -0.54 16.67
C LEU A 347 -6.52 0.91 16.87
N VAL A 348 -7.09 1.55 15.84
CA VAL A 348 -7.63 2.92 15.99
C VAL A 348 -8.66 3.02 17.12
N ARG A 349 -9.52 2.01 17.29
CA ARG A 349 -10.48 2.01 18.40
C ARG A 349 -9.80 1.74 19.75
N ALA A 350 -8.85 0.81 19.77
CA ALA A 350 -8.13 0.42 20.98
C ALA A 350 -7.27 1.56 21.56
N ILE A 351 -6.47 2.22 20.71
CA ILE A 351 -5.50 3.26 21.12
C ILE A 351 -6.21 4.53 21.58
N PHE A 352 -7.24 4.94 20.84
CA PHE A 352 -7.95 6.20 21.09
C PHE A 352 -9.21 6.02 21.93
N HIS A 353 -9.42 4.83 22.52
CA HIS A 353 -10.55 4.50 23.40
C HIS A 353 -11.92 4.88 22.79
N LEU A 354 -12.12 4.48 21.52
CA LEU A 354 -13.33 4.75 20.74
C LEU A 354 -14.37 3.63 20.98
N ASP A 355 -14.83 3.57 22.22
CA ASP A 355 -15.71 2.49 22.71
C ASP A 355 -17.18 2.67 22.33
N THR A 356 -17.55 3.85 21.82
CA THR A 356 -18.92 4.20 21.42
C THR A 356 -18.96 4.68 19.97
N GLU A 357 -20.10 4.49 19.31
CA GLU A 357 -20.31 4.97 17.95
C GLU A 357 -20.10 6.49 17.83
N GLU A 358 -20.54 7.27 18.83
CA GLU A 358 -20.36 8.73 18.88
C GLU A 358 -18.88 9.14 18.84
N LYS A 359 -18.05 8.48 19.65
CA LYS A 359 -16.59 8.70 19.62
C LYS A 359 -15.98 8.33 18.27
N CYS A 360 -16.40 7.21 17.68
CA CYS A 360 -15.96 6.80 16.34
C CYS A 360 -16.35 7.85 15.28
N VAL A 361 -17.57 8.37 15.34
CA VAL A 361 -18.10 9.41 14.45
C VAL A 361 -17.30 10.71 14.58
N ASP A 362 -17.02 11.15 15.80
CA ASP A 362 -16.26 12.37 16.06
C ASP A 362 -14.81 12.25 15.60
N PHE A 363 -14.19 11.09 15.83
CA PHE A 363 -12.85 10.79 15.31
C PHE A 363 -12.84 10.82 13.78
N LEU A 364 -13.77 10.11 13.13
CA LEU A 364 -13.86 10.07 11.66
C LEU A 364 -14.09 11.46 11.08
N ARG A 365 -14.93 12.29 11.70
CA ARG A 365 -15.20 13.66 11.22
C ARG A 365 -13.92 14.50 11.20
N LYS A 366 -13.20 14.53 12.32
CA LYS A 366 -11.92 15.25 12.42
C LYS A 366 -10.88 14.70 11.43
N TYR A 367 -10.79 13.38 11.32
CA TYR A 367 -9.89 12.72 10.37
C TYR A 367 -10.22 13.09 8.93
N ALA A 368 -11.48 12.97 8.52
CA ALA A 368 -11.93 13.21 7.14
C ALA A 368 -11.71 14.67 6.73
N GLU A 369 -12.03 15.62 7.62
CA GLU A 369 -11.81 17.04 7.38
C GLU A 369 -10.33 17.36 7.15
N LEU A 370 -9.47 16.88 8.05
CA LEU A 370 -8.04 17.16 7.98
C LEU A 370 -7.37 16.43 6.80
N ALA A 371 -7.80 15.21 6.50
CA ALA A 371 -7.27 14.44 5.38
C ALA A 371 -7.68 15.04 4.03
N CYS A 372 -8.93 15.51 3.91
CA CYS A 372 -9.37 16.25 2.72
C CYS A 372 -8.58 17.56 2.57
N ALA A 373 -8.36 18.29 3.66
CA ALA A 373 -7.54 19.51 3.66
C ALA A 373 -6.08 19.25 3.28
N ALA A 374 -5.52 18.08 3.62
CA ALA A 374 -4.16 17.69 3.26
C ALA A 374 -4.01 17.28 1.79
N PHE A 375 -4.89 16.40 1.29
CA PHE A 375 -4.66 15.69 0.03
C PHE A 375 -5.42 16.24 -1.18
N LEU A 376 -6.54 16.96 -0.99
CA LEU A 376 -7.32 17.49 -2.11
C LEU A 376 -6.73 18.78 -2.72
N PRO A 377 -6.19 19.75 -1.95
CA PRO A 377 -5.68 20.99 -2.54
C PRO A 377 -4.54 20.80 -3.56
N PRO A 378 -3.53 19.93 -3.33
CA PRO A 378 -2.47 19.67 -4.31
C PRO A 378 -3.03 19.19 -5.67
N MET A 379 -4.02 18.32 -5.63
CA MET A 379 -4.71 17.80 -6.81
C MET A 379 -5.53 18.87 -7.51
N LEU A 380 -6.38 19.58 -6.76
CA LEU A 380 -7.34 20.54 -7.30
C LEU A 380 -6.67 21.79 -7.86
N LYS A 381 -5.66 22.31 -7.16
CA LYS A 381 -4.98 23.56 -7.52
C LYS A 381 -3.86 23.32 -8.52
N HIS A 382 -3.06 22.28 -8.31
CA HIS A 382 -1.79 22.08 -9.04
C HIS A 382 -1.78 20.85 -9.95
N GLY A 383 -2.87 20.08 -10.02
CA GLY A 383 -2.89 18.86 -10.81
C GLY A 383 -1.89 17.80 -10.31
N PHE A 384 -1.56 17.82 -9.02
CA PHE A 384 -0.58 16.92 -8.42
C PHE A 384 -1.26 15.90 -7.50
N CYS A 385 -1.15 14.62 -7.84
CA CYS A 385 -1.65 13.50 -7.05
C CYS A 385 -0.52 12.90 -6.20
N PHE A 386 -0.68 12.98 -4.88
CA PHE A 386 0.02 12.10 -3.95
C PHE A 386 -0.64 10.72 -3.93
N GLU A 387 0.13 9.65 -3.73
CA GLU A 387 -0.40 8.29 -3.62
C GLU A 387 -0.84 8.00 -2.17
N ALA A 388 -1.87 8.74 -1.70
CA ALA A 388 -2.31 8.81 -0.30
C ALA A 388 -3.11 7.57 0.17
N HIS A 389 -2.59 6.37 -0.09
CA HIS A 389 -3.09 5.13 0.50
C HIS A 389 -2.48 4.89 1.89
N GLY A 390 -3.00 3.91 2.63
CA GLY A 390 -2.62 3.64 4.03
C GLY A 390 -1.12 3.44 4.28
N GLN A 391 -0.37 2.81 3.36
CA GLN A 391 1.06 2.55 3.54
C GLN A 391 1.99 3.76 3.29
N ASN A 392 1.55 4.74 2.49
CA ASN A 392 2.35 5.93 2.15
C ASN A 392 1.98 7.13 3.03
N THR A 393 0.84 7.06 3.71
CA THR A 393 0.34 8.13 4.57
C THR A 393 0.63 7.82 6.03
N LEU A 394 1.14 8.81 6.75
CA LEU A 394 1.41 8.75 8.18
C LEU A 394 0.52 9.80 8.85
N ALA A 395 -0.30 9.39 9.79
CA ALA A 395 -1.09 10.29 10.62
C ALA A 395 -0.19 10.84 11.74
N ARG A 396 -0.27 12.15 11.94
CA ARG A 396 0.50 12.89 12.95
C ARG A 396 -0.43 13.17 14.12
N PHE A 397 -0.02 12.78 15.31
CA PHE A 397 -0.76 13.04 16.55
C PHE A 397 0.12 13.81 17.52
N ASP A 398 -0.49 14.73 18.25
CA ASP A 398 0.14 15.34 19.41
C ASP A 398 0.38 14.27 20.47
N GLN A 399 1.64 14.08 20.88
CA GLN A 399 2.05 12.95 21.74
C GLN A 399 1.47 13.04 23.16
N HIS A 400 1.06 14.23 23.62
CA HIS A 400 0.55 14.46 24.96
C HIS A 400 -0.98 14.33 25.04
N THR A 401 -1.68 14.88 24.05
CA THR A 401 -3.15 14.94 24.01
C THR A 401 -3.76 13.82 23.17
N GLY A 402 -2.98 13.16 22.32
CA GLY A 402 -3.44 12.17 21.35
C GLY A 402 -4.32 12.75 20.23
N GLN A 403 -4.35 14.07 20.07
CA GLN A 403 -5.15 14.72 19.04
C GLN A 403 -4.48 14.61 17.66
N LEU A 404 -5.27 14.33 16.63
CA LEU A 404 -4.80 14.35 15.25
C LEU A 404 -4.49 15.79 14.83
N ILE A 405 -3.24 16.04 14.43
CA ILE A 405 -2.73 17.38 14.05
C ILE A 405 -2.49 17.51 12.54
N GLY A 406 -2.29 16.40 11.83
CA GLY A 406 -2.08 16.44 10.39
C GLY A 406 -1.68 15.10 9.81
N PHE A 407 -1.09 15.15 8.62
CA PHE A 407 -0.55 14.00 7.92
C PHE A 407 0.87 14.26 7.46
N ALA A 408 1.61 13.19 7.23
CA ALA A 408 2.81 13.18 6.44
C ALA A 408 2.66 12.17 5.30
N ILE A 409 3.32 12.42 4.17
CA ILE A 409 3.30 11.56 2.99
C ILE A 409 4.72 11.23 2.55
N ARG A 410 4.93 9.98 2.14
CA ARG A 410 6.18 9.47 1.58
C ARG A 410 5.94 8.75 0.26
N ASP A 411 7.05 8.46 -0.42
CA ASP A 411 7.14 7.72 -1.69
C ASP A 411 6.64 8.50 -2.93
N PHE A 412 7.59 8.79 -3.83
CA PHE A 412 7.29 9.46 -5.09
C PHE A 412 7.27 8.53 -6.30
N GLY A 413 7.41 7.22 -6.09
CA GLY A 413 7.36 6.24 -7.18
C GLY A 413 6.01 6.17 -7.89
N GLY A 414 4.94 6.59 -7.22
CA GLY A 414 3.56 6.52 -7.70
C GLY A 414 2.88 7.86 -7.92
N VAL A 415 3.55 9.01 -7.82
CA VAL A 415 2.85 10.29 -8.04
C VAL A 415 2.34 10.42 -9.47
N ARG A 416 1.32 11.26 -9.66
CA ARG A 416 0.80 11.62 -10.99
C ARG A 416 0.63 13.14 -11.08
N ILE A 417 1.19 13.75 -12.11
CA ILE A 417 1.28 15.21 -12.26
C ILE A 417 0.75 15.60 -13.63
N HIS A 418 -0.29 16.41 -13.66
CA HIS A 418 -0.77 17.02 -14.89
C HIS A 418 0.13 18.20 -15.28
N ARG A 419 0.87 18.07 -16.38
CA ARG A 419 1.96 19.01 -16.73
C ARG A 419 1.47 20.45 -16.86
N GLU A 420 0.46 20.66 -17.68
CA GLU A 420 -0.03 22.02 -18.00
C GLU A 420 -0.53 22.74 -16.73
N GLN A 421 -1.31 22.06 -15.90
CA GLN A 421 -1.83 22.67 -14.67
C GLN A 421 -0.72 22.93 -13.65
N PHE A 422 0.22 22.01 -13.48
CA PHE A 422 1.30 22.19 -12.52
C PHE A 422 2.20 23.37 -12.89
N GLU A 423 2.64 23.44 -14.16
CA GLU A 423 3.54 24.50 -14.62
C GLU A 423 2.87 25.87 -14.79
N SER A 424 1.53 25.92 -14.91
CA SER A 424 0.78 27.18 -14.96
C SER A 424 0.44 27.74 -13.57
N THR A 425 0.48 26.91 -12.53
CA THR A 425 0.09 27.29 -11.15
C THR A 425 1.26 27.33 -10.17
N THR A 426 2.47 27.00 -10.63
CA THR A 426 3.69 27.01 -9.83
C THR A 426 4.83 27.69 -10.59
N PRO A 427 5.88 28.19 -9.92
CA PRO A 427 7.04 28.77 -10.60
C PRO A 427 7.98 27.71 -11.21
N PHE A 428 7.64 26.43 -11.13
CA PHE A 428 8.52 25.33 -11.48
C PHE A 428 8.21 24.75 -12.85
N LYS A 429 9.25 24.22 -13.49
CA LYS A 429 9.13 23.35 -14.66
C LYS A 429 9.38 21.91 -14.23
N LEU A 430 8.64 20.98 -14.82
CA LEU A 430 8.79 19.56 -14.52
C LEU A 430 10.05 19.01 -15.18
N ASP A 431 11.08 18.78 -14.35
CA ASP A 431 12.30 18.09 -14.72
C ASP A 431 12.13 16.57 -14.50
N VAL A 432 11.75 15.87 -15.56
CA VAL A 432 11.52 14.41 -15.57
C VAL A 432 12.19 13.79 -16.79
N LEU A 433 12.57 12.51 -16.69
CA LEU A 433 13.07 11.76 -17.84
C LEU A 433 11.98 11.62 -18.93
N PRO A 434 12.38 11.45 -20.21
CA PRO A 434 11.46 11.06 -21.28
C PRO A 434 10.67 9.80 -20.91
N ASP A 435 9.40 9.72 -21.33
CA ASP A 435 8.50 8.58 -21.04
C ASP A 435 8.23 8.32 -19.55
N SER A 436 8.54 9.29 -18.68
CA SER A 436 8.26 9.18 -17.25
C SER A 436 6.77 9.01 -16.98
N CYS A 437 6.41 7.89 -16.36
CA CYS A 437 5.02 7.55 -16.05
C CYS A 437 4.43 8.37 -14.90
N ILE A 438 5.12 9.37 -14.36
CA ILE A 438 4.55 10.25 -13.33
C ILE A 438 3.90 11.49 -13.92
N VAL A 439 4.17 11.83 -15.19
CA VAL A 439 3.58 12.99 -15.85
C VAL A 439 2.49 12.52 -16.81
N THR A 440 1.41 13.29 -16.88
CA THR A 440 0.29 13.04 -17.78
C THR A 440 -0.23 14.35 -18.37
N ASP A 441 -0.81 14.25 -19.55
CA ASP A 441 -1.54 15.33 -20.22
C ASP A 441 -3.06 15.20 -20.02
N ASP A 442 -3.52 14.14 -19.33
CA ASP A 442 -4.92 13.96 -18.95
C ASP A 442 -5.12 14.16 -17.44
N ILE A 443 -5.74 15.29 -17.09
CA ILE A 443 -6.09 15.61 -15.70
C ILE A 443 -7.05 14.57 -15.08
N MET A 444 -7.82 13.84 -15.88
CA MET A 444 -8.71 12.79 -15.39
C MET A 444 -7.95 11.62 -14.77
N GLU A 445 -6.72 11.32 -15.23
CA GLU A 445 -5.86 10.32 -14.58
C GLU A 445 -5.49 10.73 -13.15
N VAL A 446 -5.21 12.02 -12.94
CA VAL A 446 -4.90 12.59 -11.61
C VAL A 446 -6.11 12.44 -10.68
N TYR A 447 -7.31 12.81 -11.13
CA TYR A 447 -8.54 12.70 -10.33
C TYR A 447 -8.92 11.25 -10.03
N THR A 448 -8.76 10.36 -11.01
CA THR A 448 -9.03 8.92 -10.85
C THR A 448 -8.07 8.31 -9.83
N LYS A 449 -6.78 8.68 -9.90
CA LYS A 449 -5.77 8.15 -8.99
C LYS A 449 -5.98 8.62 -7.56
N VAL A 450 -6.31 9.90 -7.32
CA VAL A 450 -6.63 10.39 -5.97
C VAL A 450 -7.85 9.66 -5.42
N PHE A 451 -8.92 9.51 -6.22
CA PHE A 451 -10.11 8.78 -5.78
C PHE A 451 -9.76 7.35 -5.33
N HIS A 452 -8.98 6.64 -6.13
CA HIS A 452 -8.55 5.28 -5.82
C HIS A 452 -7.70 5.22 -4.55
N CYS A 453 -6.63 6.01 -4.46
CA CYS A 453 -5.69 5.91 -3.34
C CYS A 453 -6.28 6.44 -2.03
N PHE A 454 -6.95 7.60 -2.09
CA PHE A 454 -7.47 8.29 -0.91
C PHE A 454 -8.84 7.77 -0.49
N ILE A 455 -9.84 7.79 -1.38
CA ILE A 455 -11.22 7.42 -1.00
C ILE A 455 -11.35 5.90 -0.84
N GLN A 456 -11.00 5.12 -1.87
CA GLN A 456 -11.14 3.65 -1.83
C GLN A 456 -10.03 2.98 -0.98
N GLY A 457 -8.79 3.47 -1.09
CA GLY A 457 -7.61 2.85 -0.49
C GLY A 457 -7.36 3.23 0.98
N GLN A 458 -7.87 4.38 1.43
CA GLN A 458 -7.63 4.86 2.79
C GLN A 458 -8.94 5.11 3.56
N MET A 459 -9.79 6.04 3.11
CA MET A 459 -11.00 6.45 3.85
C MET A 459 -11.94 5.28 4.10
N ASN A 460 -12.20 4.47 3.07
CA ASN A 460 -13.01 3.26 3.20
C ASN A 460 -12.49 2.32 4.31
N ARG A 461 -11.17 2.09 4.35
CA ARG A 461 -10.55 1.21 5.34
C ARG A 461 -10.68 1.75 6.75
N LEU A 462 -10.57 3.06 6.92
CA LEU A 462 -10.78 3.70 8.22
C LEU A 462 -12.25 3.64 8.65
N VAL A 463 -13.20 3.93 7.76
CA VAL A 463 -14.64 3.83 8.05
C VAL A 463 -14.99 2.42 8.55
N ARG A 464 -14.42 1.38 7.91
CA ARG A 464 -14.56 -0.01 8.33
C ARG A 464 -13.89 -0.32 9.67
N ALA A 465 -12.67 0.19 9.89
CA ALA A 465 -11.97 0.00 11.15
C ALA A 465 -12.71 0.65 12.34
N LEU A 466 -13.48 1.70 12.08
CA LEU A 466 -14.34 2.36 13.07
C LEU A 466 -15.72 1.72 13.21
N ASP A 467 -16.03 0.68 12.42
CA ASP A 467 -17.32 -0.03 12.38
C ASP A 467 -18.50 0.88 11.97
N LEU A 468 -18.22 1.86 11.09
CA LEU A 468 -19.20 2.84 10.60
C LEU A 468 -19.66 2.59 9.15
N HIS A 469 -19.16 1.54 8.51
CA HIS A 469 -19.49 1.21 7.12
C HIS A 469 -20.91 0.67 6.96
N TYR A 470 -21.49 0.10 8.03
CA TYR A 470 -22.88 -0.36 8.03
C TYR A 470 -23.90 0.74 8.34
N SER A 471 -23.50 1.80 9.05
CA SER A 471 -24.47 2.74 9.61
C SER A 471 -24.74 3.96 8.74
N HIS A 472 -24.37 3.97 7.45
CA HIS A 472 -24.35 5.10 6.47
C HIS A 472 -23.61 6.38 6.91
N LYS A 473 -23.65 6.72 8.21
CA LYS A 473 -23.00 7.85 8.89
C LYS A 473 -21.55 8.00 8.49
N GLY A 474 -20.81 6.90 8.41
CA GLY A 474 -19.41 6.91 7.99
C GLY A 474 -19.23 7.58 6.63
N TRP A 475 -19.97 7.13 5.63
CA TRP A 475 -19.89 7.67 4.27
C TRP A 475 -20.51 9.07 4.14
N THR A 476 -21.56 9.38 4.89
CA THR A 476 -22.09 10.75 4.98
C THR A 476 -21.01 11.73 5.45
N ILE A 477 -20.23 11.37 6.49
CA ILE A 477 -19.14 12.21 7.00
C ILE A 477 -18.04 12.41 5.94
N VAL A 478 -17.61 11.34 5.28
CA VAL A 478 -16.59 11.41 4.23
C VAL A 478 -17.07 12.27 3.07
N ARG A 479 -18.31 12.07 2.60
CA ARG A 479 -18.93 12.85 1.53
C ARG A 479 -18.98 14.33 1.88
N GLN A 480 -19.47 14.69 3.06
CA GLN A 480 -19.53 16.08 3.52
C GLN A 480 -18.14 16.73 3.58
N ALA A 481 -17.11 16.00 4.00
CA ALA A 481 -15.74 16.52 3.99
C ALA A 481 -15.23 16.74 2.55
N VAL A 482 -15.52 15.82 1.62
CA VAL A 482 -15.13 15.95 0.21
C VAL A 482 -15.85 17.12 -0.47
N GLU A 483 -17.15 17.28 -0.25
CA GLU A 483 -17.99 18.33 -0.85
C GLU A 483 -17.54 19.75 -0.48
N LYS A 484 -16.85 19.93 0.67
CA LYS A 484 -16.21 21.21 1.04
C LYS A 484 -15.11 21.63 0.07
N HIS A 485 -14.50 20.69 -0.65
CA HIS A 485 -13.39 20.94 -1.58
C HIS A 485 -13.75 20.67 -3.04
N VAL A 486 -14.62 19.69 -3.30
CA VAL A 486 -14.96 19.22 -4.65
C VAL A 486 -16.44 19.47 -4.90
N SER A 487 -16.74 20.52 -5.67
CA SER A 487 -18.10 20.75 -6.17
C SER A 487 -18.50 19.65 -7.16
N ILE A 488 -19.74 19.16 -7.09
CA ILE A 488 -20.32 18.19 -8.04
C ILE A 488 -20.17 18.67 -9.49
N SER A 489 -20.26 19.98 -9.73
CA SER A 489 -20.15 20.57 -11.07
C SER A 489 -18.71 20.65 -11.60
N SER A 490 -17.69 20.51 -10.74
CA SER A 490 -16.28 20.55 -11.14
C SER A 490 -15.88 19.34 -11.98
N PRO A 491 -14.79 19.40 -12.77
CA PRO A 491 -14.28 18.23 -13.49
C PRO A 491 -14.05 17.00 -12.61
N ALA A 492 -13.44 17.17 -11.44
CA ALA A 492 -13.27 16.09 -10.45
C ALA A 492 -14.63 15.61 -9.90
N GLY A 493 -15.55 16.52 -9.56
CA GLY A 493 -16.87 16.18 -9.05
C GLY A 493 -17.71 15.35 -10.02
N ARG A 494 -17.66 15.67 -11.31
CA ARG A 494 -18.34 14.89 -12.35
C ARG A 494 -17.81 13.46 -12.47
N LEU A 495 -16.59 13.18 -12.01
CA LEU A 495 -16.06 11.82 -11.90
C LEU A 495 -16.47 11.17 -10.57
N TRP A 496 -16.30 11.90 -9.47
CA TRP A 496 -16.38 11.36 -8.11
C TRP A 496 -17.80 11.18 -7.58
N PHE A 497 -18.80 11.83 -8.18
CA PHE A 497 -20.22 11.75 -7.76
C PHE A 497 -21.10 11.03 -8.80
N LYS A 498 -20.53 10.05 -9.52
CA LYS A 498 -21.27 9.11 -10.37
C LYS A 498 -21.72 7.89 -9.58
N GLU A 499 -22.78 7.21 -10.04
CA GLU A 499 -23.30 5.97 -9.45
C GLU A 499 -22.22 4.87 -9.35
N THR A 500 -21.39 4.76 -10.37
CA THR A 500 -20.21 3.88 -10.38
C THR A 500 -18.93 4.67 -10.54
N VAL A 501 -17.86 4.08 -10.06
CA VAL A 501 -16.50 4.63 -10.09
C VAL A 501 -15.50 3.54 -10.51
N PRO A 502 -14.39 3.95 -11.14
CA PRO A 502 -13.34 3.01 -11.52
C PRO A 502 -12.70 2.38 -10.28
N TYR A 503 -12.59 1.06 -10.28
CA TYR A 503 -11.90 0.24 -9.28
C TYR A 503 -10.74 -0.50 -9.93
N LYS A 504 -9.57 -0.43 -9.30
CA LYS A 504 -8.36 -1.02 -9.86
C LYS A 504 -8.44 -2.55 -9.87
N ALA A 505 -8.42 -3.14 -11.06
CA ALA A 505 -8.61 -4.55 -11.29
C ALA A 505 -7.26 -5.30 -11.28
N PHE A 506 -6.79 -5.68 -10.09
CA PHE A 506 -5.47 -6.29 -9.89
C PHE A 506 -5.30 -7.63 -10.61
N LEU A 507 -6.33 -8.48 -10.61
CA LEU A 507 -6.26 -9.78 -11.28
C LEU A 507 -6.26 -9.63 -12.80
N LYS A 508 -7.12 -8.77 -13.37
CA LYS A 508 -7.11 -8.44 -14.81
C LYS A 508 -5.77 -7.86 -15.25
N MET A 509 -5.23 -6.90 -14.49
CA MET A 509 -3.91 -6.32 -14.78
C MET A 509 -2.83 -7.41 -14.86
N LYS A 510 -2.90 -8.41 -13.97
CA LYS A 510 -1.96 -9.53 -13.95
C LYS A 510 -2.16 -10.47 -15.14
N LEU A 511 -3.41 -10.76 -15.53
CA LEU A 511 -3.73 -11.58 -16.71
C LEU A 511 -3.23 -10.94 -18.01
N GLU A 512 -3.33 -9.62 -18.14
CA GLU A 512 -2.88 -8.88 -19.32
C GLU A 512 -1.39 -8.50 -19.27
N HIS A 513 -0.65 -8.95 -18.25
CA HIS A 513 0.76 -8.59 -18.01
C HIS A 513 1.02 -7.07 -17.97
N LYS A 514 0.02 -6.28 -17.55
CA LYS A 514 0.11 -4.82 -17.43
C LYS A 514 0.62 -4.43 -16.05
N TYR A 515 1.91 -4.10 -15.98
CA TYR A 515 2.56 -3.67 -14.74
C TYR A 515 2.64 -2.14 -14.58
N ARG A 516 2.51 -1.39 -15.69
CA ARG A 516 2.57 0.08 -15.71
C ARG A 516 1.21 0.73 -15.99
N ASP A 517 0.35 0.06 -16.76
CA ASP A 517 -0.97 0.56 -17.14
C ASP A 517 -2.05 0.02 -16.20
N TYR A 518 -3.02 0.85 -15.85
CA TYR A 518 -4.12 0.46 -14.97
C TYR A 518 -5.30 -0.06 -15.77
N ILE A 519 -5.83 -1.21 -15.34
CA ILE A 519 -7.13 -1.70 -15.78
C ILE A 519 -8.13 -1.40 -14.67
N TYR A 520 -9.28 -0.87 -15.04
CA TYR A 520 -10.36 -0.56 -14.13
C TYR A 520 -11.58 -1.43 -14.43
N SER A 521 -12.28 -1.83 -13.38
CA SER A 521 -13.65 -2.32 -13.44
C SER A 521 -14.57 -1.26 -12.81
N GLU A 522 -15.79 -1.11 -13.30
CA GLU A 522 -16.75 -0.19 -12.70
C GLU A 522 -17.38 -0.83 -11.47
N VAL A 523 -17.43 -0.07 -10.38
CA VAL A 523 -18.03 -0.54 -9.15
C VAL A 523 -18.89 0.54 -8.48
N PRO A 524 -19.91 0.17 -7.70
CA PRO A 524 -20.72 1.14 -6.94
C PRO A 524 -19.91 2.16 -6.14
N ASN A 525 -20.39 3.39 -6.11
CA ASN A 525 -19.68 4.49 -5.45
C ASN A 525 -20.09 4.67 -3.99
N LEU A 526 -19.21 4.32 -3.05
CA LEU A 526 -19.49 4.44 -1.62
C LEU A 526 -19.66 5.88 -1.14
N LEU A 527 -19.10 6.89 -1.84
CA LEU A 527 -19.38 8.29 -1.50
C LEU A 527 -20.86 8.63 -1.66
N LEU A 528 -21.57 7.88 -2.51
CA LEU A 528 -22.97 8.13 -2.78
C LEU A 528 -23.94 7.47 -1.80
N LEU A 529 -23.45 6.58 -0.92
CA LEU A 529 -24.28 5.82 0.01
C LEU A 529 -25.10 6.72 0.94
N THR A 530 -26.40 6.45 1.03
CA THR A 530 -27.39 7.20 1.82
C THR A 530 -28.16 6.27 2.76
N GLU A 531 -28.98 6.86 3.65
CA GLU A 531 -29.88 6.13 4.56
C GLU A 531 -30.87 5.20 3.84
N ASN A 532 -31.21 5.51 2.58
CA ASN A 532 -32.17 4.74 1.78
C ASN A 532 -31.52 3.57 1.05
N ASP A 533 -30.20 3.54 0.96
CA ASP A 533 -29.48 2.44 0.35
C ASP A 533 -29.43 1.29 1.35
N LYS A 534 -29.96 0.12 0.96
CA LYS A 534 -29.60 -1.11 1.64
C LYS A 534 -28.08 -1.21 1.57
N ILE A 535 -27.42 -1.60 2.66
CA ILE A 535 -25.95 -1.70 2.76
C ILE A 535 -25.44 -2.83 1.85
N CYS A 536 -25.54 -2.63 0.55
CA CYS A 536 -25.28 -3.62 -0.50
C CYS A 536 -23.91 -3.39 -1.13
N TYR A 537 -23.25 -2.31 -0.74
CA TYR A 537 -22.00 -1.88 -1.32
C TYR A 537 -20.92 -2.00 -0.28
N SER A 538 -20.06 -2.99 -0.46
CA SER A 538 -18.82 -3.08 0.28
C SER A 538 -17.67 -3.20 -0.70
N PHE A 539 -16.74 -2.25 -0.61
CA PHE A 539 -15.44 -2.36 -1.24
C PHE A 539 -14.40 -2.61 -0.21
#